data_AF-A0AAJ5E5E8-F1
#
_entry.id   AF-A0AAJ5E5E8-F1
#
_cell.length_a   1.000
_cell.length_b   1.000
_cell.length_c   1.000
_cell.angle_alpha   90.00
_cell.angle_beta   90.00
_cell.angle_gamma   90.00
#
_symmetry.space_group_name_H-M   'P 1'
#
loop_
_entity.id
_entity.type
_entity.pdbx_description
1 polymer ?
#
loop_
_entity_poly.entity_id
_entity_poly.type
_entity_poly.pdbx_seq_one_letter_code
_entity_poly.pdbx_strand_id
1 'polypeptide(L)'
;MNFPISDSRIDLSHSSASILINRMVEAVTCTDEPAYHVTLDAEGDEQIVMTSLSELFDCVPQINEAYADCCDDEHQEVFWMAYREIGLEHSPLGLICMNSEETGYLSTAQSMNALADRIRLLISCQEVDEVTEQDEMIFSPTQCRAMHQ
;
A
#
# COMPACT_ATOMS: atom_id res chain seq x y z
N MET A 1 11.22 10.77 -19.73
CA MET A 1 11.46 9.48 -20.41
C MET A 1 10.10 8.82 -20.54
N ASN A 2 9.57 8.68 -21.76
CA ASN A 2 8.31 8.00 -22.00
C ASN A 2 8.56 6.49 -21.97
N PHE A 3 8.00 5.80 -20.98
CA PHE A 3 7.87 4.35 -21.07
C PHE A 3 6.64 4.05 -21.91
N PRO A 4 6.74 3.20 -22.94
CA PRO A 4 5.59 2.87 -23.77
C PRO A 4 4.63 2.06 -22.90
N ILE A 5 3.39 2.56 -22.77
CA ILE A 5 2.24 1.78 -22.33
C ILE A 5 2.13 0.63 -23.34
N SER A 6 2.65 -0.54 -22.99
CA SER A 6 2.70 -1.68 -23.90
C SER A 6 2.00 -2.86 -23.26
N ASP A 7 0.94 -3.25 -23.96
CA ASP A 7 0.51 -4.62 -24.24
C ASP A 7 0.65 -5.63 -23.10
N SER A 8 -0.50 -6.16 -22.71
CA SER A 8 -0.84 -7.25 -21.77
C SER A 8 -0.01 -8.55 -21.82
N ARG A 9 1.19 -8.58 -22.39
CA ARG A 9 2.06 -9.74 -22.58
C ARG A 9 3.55 -9.45 -22.43
N ILE A 10 3.95 -8.29 -21.91
CA ILE A 10 5.37 -8.08 -21.57
C ILE A 10 5.62 -8.72 -20.21
N ASP A 11 6.37 -9.81 -20.22
CA ASP A 11 6.91 -10.44 -19.01
C ASP A 11 7.77 -9.38 -18.30
N LEU A 12 7.27 -8.85 -17.18
CA LEU A 12 7.98 -7.83 -16.43
C LEU A 12 9.27 -8.46 -15.90
N SER A 13 10.43 -7.89 -16.24
CA SER A 13 11.66 -8.33 -15.58
C SER A 13 11.57 -8.06 -14.08
N HIS A 14 12.19 -8.90 -13.24
CA HIS A 14 12.23 -8.68 -11.78
C HIS A 14 12.66 -7.24 -11.41
N SER A 15 13.67 -6.70 -12.09
CA SER A 15 14.12 -5.32 -11.88
C SER A 15 13.07 -4.28 -12.27
N SER A 16 12.29 -4.51 -13.34
CA SER A 16 11.21 -3.62 -13.75
C SER A 16 10.05 -3.65 -12.75
N ALA A 17 9.68 -4.83 -12.25
CA ALA A 17 8.65 -4.98 -11.23
C ALA A 17 9.07 -4.28 -9.91
N SER A 18 10.30 -4.50 -9.46
CA SER A 18 10.87 -3.82 -8.28
C SER A 18 10.83 -2.30 -8.41
N ILE A 19 11.27 -1.73 -9.54
CA ILE A 19 11.22 -0.27 -9.78
C ILE A 19 9.78 0.25 -9.76
N LEU A 20 8.85 -0.50 -10.33
CA LEU A 20 7.43 -0.12 -10.36
C LEU A 20 6.82 -0.13 -8.96
N ILE A 21 7.09 -1.17 -8.17
CA ILE A 21 6.63 -1.30 -6.78
C ILE A 21 7.17 -0.12 -5.96
N ASN A 22 8.46 0.15 -6.01
CA ASN A 22 9.06 1.25 -5.24
C ASN A 22 8.41 2.59 -5.58
N ARG A 23 8.22 2.89 -6.87
CA ARG A 23 7.54 4.12 -7.31
C ARG A 23 6.09 4.20 -6.86
N MET A 24 5.39 3.08 -6.82
CA MET A 24 4.01 3.01 -6.37
C MET A 24 3.91 3.32 -4.89
N VAL A 25 4.76 2.70 -4.09
CA VAL A 25 4.82 2.94 -2.65
C VAL A 25 5.21 4.40 -2.36
N GLU A 26 6.23 4.94 -3.03
CA GLU A 26 6.62 6.36 -2.93
C GLU A 26 5.48 7.31 -3.35
N ALA A 27 4.74 6.99 -4.40
CA ALA A 27 3.63 7.83 -4.84
C ALA A 27 2.50 7.81 -3.80
N VAL A 28 2.19 6.64 -3.24
CA VAL A 28 1.17 6.45 -2.21
C VAL A 28 1.52 7.17 -0.91
N THR A 29 2.80 7.29 -0.54
CA THR A 29 3.22 8.08 0.63
C THR A 29 3.17 9.58 0.39
N CYS A 30 3.33 10.02 -0.87
CA CYS A 30 3.31 11.43 -1.22
C CYS A 30 1.91 12.02 -1.41
N THR A 31 0.85 11.19 -1.43
CA THR A 31 -0.54 11.64 -1.65
C THR A 31 -1.56 10.83 -0.86
N ASP A 32 -2.57 11.52 -0.34
CA ASP A 32 -3.75 10.91 0.29
C ASP A 32 -4.85 10.52 -0.72
N GLU A 33 -4.64 10.76 -2.03
CA GLU A 33 -5.61 10.42 -3.07
C GLU A 33 -5.76 8.90 -3.25
N PRO A 34 -6.97 8.35 -3.43
CA PRO A 34 -7.13 6.93 -3.76
C PRO A 34 -6.53 6.58 -5.13
N ALA A 35 -6.31 5.30 -5.40
CA ALA A 35 -5.85 4.83 -6.71
C ALA A 35 -6.86 5.14 -7.82
N TYR A 36 -8.15 5.08 -7.50
CA TYR A 36 -9.27 5.46 -8.36
C TYR A 36 -10.35 6.15 -7.53
N HIS A 37 -11.00 7.17 -8.08
CA HIS A 37 -12.25 7.66 -7.51
C HIS A 37 -13.40 6.80 -8.01
N VAL A 38 -13.97 6.01 -7.10
CA VAL A 38 -15.09 5.12 -7.36
C VAL A 38 -16.36 5.74 -6.80
N THR A 39 -17.34 5.98 -7.65
CA THR A 39 -18.70 6.40 -7.26
C THR A 39 -19.75 5.48 -7.88
N LEU A 40 -20.99 5.59 -7.41
CA LEU A 40 -22.13 4.90 -8.00
C LEU A 40 -23.04 5.94 -8.65
N ASP A 41 -23.57 5.63 -9.84
CA ASP A 41 -24.59 6.46 -10.46
C ASP A 41 -26.00 6.18 -9.90
N ALA A 42 -27.00 6.80 -10.52
CA ALA A 42 -28.40 6.67 -10.09
C ALA A 42 -28.96 5.25 -10.30
N GLU A 43 -28.35 4.43 -11.16
CA GLU A 43 -28.74 3.05 -11.44
C GLU A 43 -27.94 2.05 -10.57
N GLY A 44 -26.93 2.54 -9.85
CA GLY A 44 -26.05 1.74 -9.00
C GLY A 44 -24.84 1.18 -9.75
N ASP A 45 -24.58 1.66 -10.96
CA ASP A 45 -23.40 1.25 -11.74
C ASP A 45 -22.16 2.01 -11.28
N GLU A 46 -21.02 1.32 -11.31
CA GLU A 46 -19.74 1.86 -10.87
C GLU A 46 -19.19 2.87 -11.88
N GLN A 47 -18.94 4.09 -11.41
CA GLN A 47 -18.32 5.16 -12.17
C GLN A 47 -16.90 5.37 -11.65
N ILE A 48 -15.92 5.10 -12.50
CA ILE A 48 -14.49 5.13 -12.15
C ILE A 48 -13.85 6.36 -12.78
N VAL A 49 -13.24 7.20 -11.96
CA VAL A 49 -12.44 8.36 -12.39
C VAL A 49 -10.98 8.12 -12.02
N MET A 50 -10.09 8.26 -13.00
CA MET A 50 -8.65 8.11 -12.81
C MET A 50 -8.08 9.23 -11.94
N THR A 51 -7.13 8.90 -11.09
CA THR A 51 -6.33 9.82 -10.26
C THR A 51 -4.88 9.85 -10.74
N SER A 52 -4.05 10.63 -10.05
CA SER A 52 -2.60 10.65 -10.28
C SER A 52 -1.92 9.28 -10.06
N LEU A 53 -2.53 8.40 -9.25
CA LEU A 53 -2.00 7.07 -8.94
C LEU A 53 -2.46 5.99 -9.92
N SER A 54 -3.55 6.20 -10.67
CA SER A 54 -4.16 5.16 -11.52
C SER A 54 -3.18 4.53 -12.50
N GLU A 55 -2.29 5.31 -13.12
CA GLU A 55 -1.32 4.80 -14.09
C GLU A 55 -0.33 3.80 -13.48
N LEU A 56 0.02 3.94 -12.19
CA LEU A 56 0.89 3.00 -11.49
C LEU A 56 0.11 1.73 -11.14
N PHE A 57 -1.13 1.88 -10.67
CA PHE A 57 -1.97 0.76 -10.26
C PHE A 57 -2.50 -0.08 -11.44
N ASP A 58 -2.64 0.51 -12.63
CA ASP A 58 -2.98 -0.22 -13.87
C ASP A 58 -1.94 -1.29 -14.24
N CYS A 59 -0.72 -1.18 -13.71
CA CYS A 59 0.34 -2.18 -13.91
C CYS A 59 0.34 -3.30 -12.85
N VAL A 60 -0.36 -3.16 -11.71
CA VAL A 60 -0.43 -4.18 -10.65
C VAL A 60 -0.89 -5.54 -11.18
N PRO A 61 -1.84 -5.65 -12.14
CA PRO A 61 -2.22 -6.93 -12.73
C PRO A 61 -1.13 -7.73 -13.41
N GLN A 62 0.00 -7.11 -13.73
CA GLN A 62 1.16 -7.76 -14.32
C GLN A 62 2.18 -8.20 -13.26
N ILE A 63 2.04 -7.70 -12.03
CA ILE A 63 2.89 -8.06 -10.89
C ILE A 63 2.24 -9.26 -10.19
N ASN A 64 2.94 -10.39 -10.15
CA ASN A 64 2.51 -11.61 -9.47
C ASN A 64 3.45 -11.98 -8.32
N GLU A 65 3.03 -12.89 -7.45
CA GLU A 65 3.81 -13.33 -6.29
C GLU A 65 5.17 -13.96 -6.65
N ALA A 66 5.43 -14.34 -7.91
CA ALA A 66 6.75 -14.83 -8.31
C ALA A 66 7.84 -13.74 -8.19
N TYR A 67 7.47 -12.46 -8.10
CA TYR A 67 8.39 -11.37 -7.83
C TYR A 67 8.62 -11.13 -6.32
N ALA A 68 7.82 -11.73 -5.43
CA ALA A 68 7.91 -11.51 -3.99
C ALA A 68 9.19 -12.10 -3.37
N ASP A 69 9.78 -13.14 -3.97
CA ASP A 69 11.01 -13.77 -3.47
C ASP A 69 12.28 -12.94 -3.73
N CYS A 70 12.16 -11.82 -4.45
CA CYS A 70 13.27 -10.91 -4.78
C CYS A 70 13.19 -9.56 -4.07
N CYS A 71 12.54 -9.51 -2.89
CA CYS A 71 12.44 -8.29 -2.09
C CYS A 71 13.80 -7.88 -1.55
N ASP A 72 14.44 -6.90 -2.20
CA ASP A 72 15.73 -6.36 -1.79
C ASP A 72 15.60 -5.05 -0.97
N ASP A 73 14.39 -4.52 -0.75
CA ASP A 73 14.15 -3.19 -0.16
C ASP A 73 12.84 -3.11 0.67
N GLU A 74 12.82 -2.23 1.68
CA GLU A 74 11.70 -2.02 2.62
C GLU A 74 10.37 -1.69 1.92
N HIS A 75 10.41 -0.90 0.84
CA HIS A 75 9.19 -0.56 0.10
C HIS A 75 8.55 -1.79 -0.54
N GLN A 76 9.35 -2.75 -1.01
CA GLN A 76 8.82 -3.99 -1.58
C GLN A 76 8.20 -4.86 -0.50
N GLU A 77 8.82 -4.94 0.67
CA GLU A 77 8.26 -5.68 1.81
C GLU A 77 6.88 -5.14 2.20
N VAL A 78 6.74 -3.82 2.33
CA VAL A 78 5.46 -3.16 2.62
C VAL A 78 4.41 -3.49 1.56
N PHE A 79 4.76 -3.39 0.28
CA PHE A 79 3.85 -3.70 -0.81
C PHE A 79 3.35 -5.15 -0.75
N TRP A 80 4.27 -6.11 -0.60
CA TRP A 80 3.91 -7.53 -0.56
C TRP A 80 3.18 -7.93 0.72
N MET A 81 3.47 -7.27 1.83
CA MET A 81 2.69 -7.42 3.06
C MET A 81 1.26 -6.92 2.84
N ALA A 82 1.07 -5.72 2.30
CA ALA A 82 -0.24 -5.19 1.98
C ALA A 82 -1.01 -6.11 1.01
N TYR A 83 -0.34 -6.55 -0.06
CA TYR A 83 -0.90 -7.45 -1.08
C TYR A 83 -1.47 -8.73 -0.46
N ARG A 84 -0.71 -9.37 0.44
CA ARG A 84 -1.13 -10.61 1.12
C ARG A 84 -2.20 -10.36 2.19
N GLU A 85 -2.09 -9.28 2.96
CA GLU A 85 -3.01 -9.00 4.06
C GLU A 85 -4.42 -8.65 3.59
N ILE A 86 -4.56 -7.95 2.47
CA ILE A 86 -5.89 -7.72 1.87
C ILE A 86 -6.44 -8.95 1.14
N GLY A 87 -5.62 -10.01 0.97
CA GLY A 87 -6.00 -11.21 0.23
C GLY A 87 -6.29 -10.90 -1.24
N LEU A 88 -5.37 -10.21 -1.91
CA LEU A 88 -5.54 -9.85 -3.31
C LEU A 88 -5.35 -11.09 -4.21
N GLU A 89 -6.30 -11.36 -5.09
CA GLU A 89 -6.34 -12.58 -5.90
C GLU A 89 -6.62 -12.28 -7.38
N HIS A 90 -6.09 -13.12 -8.27
CA HIS A 90 -6.36 -13.05 -9.70
C HIS A 90 -7.68 -13.74 -10.06
N SER A 91 -8.65 -12.97 -10.56
CA SER A 91 -9.93 -13.42 -11.09
C SER A 91 -10.01 -13.17 -12.60
N PRO A 92 -10.85 -13.92 -13.34
CA PRO A 92 -11.16 -13.59 -14.75
C PRO A 92 -11.69 -12.17 -14.96
N LEU A 93 -12.17 -11.50 -13.90
CA LEU A 93 -12.66 -10.12 -13.93
C LEU A 93 -11.59 -9.07 -13.58
N GLY A 94 -10.38 -9.49 -13.20
CA GLY A 94 -9.29 -8.62 -12.75
C GLY A 94 -8.70 -9.07 -11.41
N LEU A 95 -7.90 -8.21 -10.79
CA LEU A 95 -7.46 -8.43 -9.42
C LEU A 95 -8.52 -7.93 -8.46
N ILE A 96 -8.96 -8.82 -7.59
CA ILE A 96 -10.03 -8.57 -6.65
C ILE A 96 -9.59 -8.98 -5.24
N CYS A 97 -10.14 -8.32 -4.22
CA CYS A 97 -10.06 -8.78 -2.85
C CYS A 97 -11.45 -8.80 -2.21
N MET A 98 -11.58 -9.51 -1.10
CA MET A 98 -12.79 -9.50 -0.28
C MET A 98 -12.93 -8.12 0.39
N ASN A 99 -14.16 -7.62 0.51
CA ASN A 99 -14.42 -6.43 1.30
C ASN A 99 -14.14 -6.69 2.80
N SER A 100 -13.97 -5.63 3.58
CA SER A 100 -13.62 -5.72 5.01
C SER A 100 -14.69 -6.39 5.88
N GLU A 101 -15.93 -6.45 5.41
CA GLU A 101 -17.04 -7.13 6.10
C GLU A 101 -17.14 -8.63 5.73
N GLU A 102 -16.29 -9.12 4.84
CA GLU A 102 -16.31 -10.47 4.28
C GLU A 102 -17.65 -10.87 3.64
N THR A 103 -18.40 -9.87 3.14
CA THR A 103 -19.73 -10.07 2.54
C THR A 103 -19.72 -10.17 1.02
N GLY A 104 -18.60 -9.82 0.37
CA GLY A 104 -18.45 -9.92 -1.07
C GLY A 104 -17.10 -9.40 -1.56
N TYR A 105 -16.81 -9.69 -2.83
CA TYR A 105 -15.61 -9.19 -3.49
C TYR A 105 -15.78 -7.76 -3.97
N LEU A 106 -14.71 -6.98 -3.84
CA LEU A 106 -14.59 -5.64 -4.39
C LEU A 106 -14.32 -5.69 -5.90
N SER A 107 -14.68 -4.60 -6.59
CA SER A 107 -14.26 -4.39 -7.98
C SER A 107 -12.73 -4.27 -8.08
N THR A 108 -12.19 -4.34 -9.29
CA THR A 108 -10.74 -4.13 -9.50
C THR A 108 -10.29 -2.76 -8.99
N ALA A 109 -11.04 -1.69 -9.31
CA ALA A 109 -10.69 -0.34 -8.87
C ALA A 109 -10.76 -0.19 -7.34
N GLN A 110 -11.79 -0.76 -6.71
CA GLN A 110 -11.92 -0.78 -5.26
C GLN A 110 -10.81 -1.60 -4.59
N SER A 111 -10.39 -2.70 -5.20
CA SER A 111 -9.30 -3.53 -4.69
C SER A 111 -7.95 -2.82 -4.77
N MET A 112 -7.70 -2.04 -5.83
CA MET A 112 -6.52 -1.19 -5.92
C MET A 112 -6.54 -0.06 -4.87
N ASN A 113 -7.71 0.50 -4.58
CA ASN A 113 -7.86 1.46 -3.48
C ASN A 113 -7.53 0.82 -2.13
N ALA A 114 -8.06 -0.39 -1.86
CA ALA A 114 -7.78 -1.12 -0.63
C ALA A 114 -6.27 -1.42 -0.48
N LEU A 115 -5.59 -1.75 -1.59
CA LEU A 115 -4.14 -1.93 -1.61
C LEU A 115 -3.41 -0.63 -1.25
N ALA A 116 -3.77 0.49 -1.88
CA ALA A 116 -3.18 1.80 -1.57
C ALA A 116 -3.37 2.18 -0.10
N ASP A 117 -4.58 2.02 0.43
CA ASP A 117 -4.90 2.33 1.82
C ASP A 117 -4.14 1.44 2.79
N ARG A 118 -3.97 0.15 2.47
CA ARG A 118 -3.18 -0.74 3.31
C ARG A 118 -1.69 -0.39 3.29
N ILE A 119 -1.13 -0.06 2.13
CA ILE A 119 0.26 0.43 2.02
C ILE A 119 0.46 1.67 2.90
N ARG A 120 -0.44 2.67 2.83
CA ARG A 120 -0.37 3.86 3.70
C ARG A 120 -0.36 3.51 5.17
N LEU A 121 -1.28 2.62 5.57
CA LEU A 121 -1.40 2.22 6.96
C LEU A 121 -0.11 1.56 7.46
N LEU A 122 0.47 0.64 6.68
CA LEU A 122 1.71 -0.04 7.05
C LEU A 122 2.89 0.93 7.21
N ILE A 123 3.03 1.88 6.29
CA ILE A 123 4.10 2.90 6.36
C ILE A 123 3.90 3.81 7.58
N SER A 124 2.66 4.26 7.80
CA SER A 124 2.33 5.10 8.95
C SER A 124 2.56 4.41 10.30
N CYS A 125 2.41 3.09 10.36
CA CYS A 125 2.74 2.31 11.56
C CYS A 125 4.25 2.14 11.77
N GLN A 126 5.03 2.08 10.69
CA GLN A 126 6.48 1.88 10.73
C GLN A 126 7.22 3.13 11.23
N GLU A 127 6.71 4.33 10.97
CA GLU A 127 7.26 5.59 11.50
C GLU A 127 7.02 5.78 13.02
N VAL A 128 6.10 5.02 13.64
CA VAL A 128 5.76 5.18 15.06
C VAL A 128 6.73 4.41 15.98
N ASP A 129 7.42 3.39 15.46
CA ASP A 129 8.37 2.60 16.26
C ASP A 129 9.75 3.29 16.44
N GLU A 130 10.12 4.27 15.61
CA GLU A 130 11.41 4.97 15.73
C GLU A 130 11.39 6.17 16.71
N VAL A 131 10.23 6.65 17.14
CA VAL A 131 10.12 7.85 18.00
C VAL A 131 10.13 7.52 19.50
N THR A 132 10.05 6.25 19.90
CA THR A 132 9.89 5.88 21.32
C THR A 132 11.16 5.57 22.11
N GLU A 133 12.36 5.61 21.54
CA GLU A 133 13.60 5.27 22.29
C GLU A 133 14.50 6.46 22.69
N GLN A 134 14.07 7.72 22.53
CA GLN A 134 14.90 8.88 22.92
C GLN A 134 14.32 9.80 24.01
N ASP A 135 13.12 9.53 24.56
CA ASP A 135 12.48 10.42 25.55
C ASP A 135 12.39 9.82 26.98
N GLU A 136 13.28 8.88 27.35
CA GLU A 136 13.45 8.42 28.74
C GLU A 136 14.83 8.75 29.33
N MET A 137 15.39 9.92 29.00
CA MET A 137 16.47 10.51 29.80
C MET A 137 16.28 12.01 29.93
N ILE A 138 15.44 12.44 30.87
CA ILE A 138 15.65 13.56 31.81
C ILE A 138 14.40 13.60 32.70
N PHE A 139 14.49 13.05 33.91
CA PHE A 139 13.91 13.67 35.11
C PHE A 139 14.46 12.95 36.34
N SER A 140 15.56 13.45 36.87
CA SER A 140 15.97 13.19 38.25
C SER A 140 15.12 14.04 39.19
N PRO A 141 14.40 13.48 40.18
CA PRO A 141 13.93 14.23 41.32
C PRO A 141 14.87 13.96 42.50
N THR A 142 15.73 14.95 42.74
CA THR A 142 16.15 15.47 44.04
C THR A 142 15.72 14.66 45.28
N GLN A 143 16.74 14.19 46.02
CA GLN A 143 16.59 13.66 47.38
C GLN A 143 15.86 14.63 48.30
N CYS A 144 14.63 14.29 48.70
CA CYS A 144 14.02 14.79 49.94
C CYS A 144 14.26 13.77 51.05
N ARG A 145 15.37 13.94 51.76
CA ARG A 145 15.68 13.22 53.01
C ARG A 145 14.81 13.80 54.13
N ALA A 146 13.75 13.08 54.50
CA ALA A 146 12.97 13.38 55.69
C ALA A 146 13.80 13.12 56.97
N MET A 147 13.61 14.00 57.94
CA MET A 147 14.31 14.08 59.22
C MET A 147 13.93 12.94 60.16
N HIS A 148 14.90 12.37 60.87
CA HIS A 148 14.70 11.72 62.17
C HIS A 148 15.89 12.04 63.06
N GLN A 149 15.72 13.03 63.94
CA GLN A 149 16.08 13.00 65.36
C GLN A 149 15.49 14.22 66.07
#